data_AF-A0A1L3GQL9-F1
#
_entry.id   AF-A0A1L3GQL9-F1
#
_cell.length_a   1.000
_cell.length_b   1.000
_cell.length_c   1.000
_cell.angle_alpha   90.00
_cell.angle_beta   90.00
_cell.angle_gamma   90.00
#
_symmetry.space_group_name_H-M   'P 1'
#
loop_
_entity.id
_entity.type
_entity.pdbx_description
1 polymer ?
#
loop_
_entity_poly.entity_id
_entity_poly.type
_entity_poly.pdbx_seq_one_letter_code
_entity_poly.pdbx_strand_id
1 'polypeptide(L)'
;MTLVRTIEALRQRWSLLVRMFIVLLVLLVLIDAVPFLIDKEKAHTAMESIPGFWSLFGFFSCVLIVYISKYLGKIGLLQREDFYHD
;
A
#
# COMPACT_ATOMS: atom_id res chain seq x y z
N MET A 1 -18.10 -22.58 -7.30
CA MET A 1 -17.67 -22.49 -5.88
C MET A 1 -16.12 -22.45 -5.73
N THR A 2 -15.40 -21.75 -6.62
CA THR A 2 -13.93 -21.58 -6.53
C THR A 2 -13.56 -20.23 -5.91
N LEU A 3 -14.32 -19.18 -6.22
CA LEU A 3 -14.12 -17.81 -5.70
C LEU A 3 -14.26 -17.70 -4.17
N VAL A 4 -15.27 -18.33 -3.59
CA VAL A 4 -15.46 -18.31 -2.12
C VAL A 4 -14.31 -19.02 -1.42
N ARG A 5 -13.81 -20.13 -2.01
CA ARG A 5 -12.68 -20.88 -1.46
C ARG A 5 -11.37 -20.10 -1.54
N THR A 6 -11.13 -19.33 -2.61
CA THR A 6 -9.93 -18.49 -2.71
C THR A 6 -9.97 -17.32 -1.74
N ILE A 7 -11.14 -16.71 -1.51
CA ILE A 7 -11.30 -15.65 -0.49
C ILE A 7 -11.05 -16.21 0.91
N GLU A 8 -11.63 -17.36 1.24
CA GLU A 8 -11.43 -17.99 2.55
C GLU A 8 -9.97 -18.40 2.76
N ALA A 9 -9.29 -18.90 1.73
CA ALA A 9 -7.87 -19.24 1.77
C ALA A 9 -6.97 -17.99 1.97
N LEU A 10 -7.29 -16.88 1.30
CA LEU A 10 -6.60 -15.59 1.52
C LEU A 10 -6.81 -15.09 2.94
N ARG A 11 -8.04 -15.19 3.44
CA ARG A 11 -8.42 -14.79 4.81
C ARG A 11 -7.73 -15.64 5.86
N GLN A 12 -7.61 -16.95 5.65
CA GLN A 12 -6.95 -17.86 6.58
C GLN A 12 -5.45 -17.57 6.74
N ARG A 13 -4.81 -16.96 5.72
CA ARG A 13 -3.38 -16.62 5.71
C ARG A 13 -3.10 -15.12 5.75
N TRP A 14 -4.06 -14.32 6.20
CA TRP A 14 -3.95 -12.86 6.19
C TRP A 14 -2.70 -12.35 6.93
N SER A 15 -2.30 -13.00 8.02
CA SER A 15 -1.11 -12.63 8.79
C SER A 15 0.19 -12.82 8.00
N LEU A 16 0.25 -13.83 7.12
CA LEU A 16 1.39 -14.04 6.22
C LEU A 16 1.45 -12.96 5.14
N LEU A 17 0.30 -12.57 4.58
CA LEU A 17 0.23 -11.52 3.57
C LEU A 17 0.69 -10.16 4.14
N VAL A 18 0.20 -9.81 5.34
CA VAL A 18 0.64 -8.59 6.03
C VAL A 18 2.14 -8.65 6.33
N ARG A 19 2.66 -9.80 6.78
CA ARG A 19 4.09 -9.95 7.05
C ARG A 19 4.94 -9.83 5.78
N MET A 20 4.51 -10.41 4.66
CA MET A 20 5.19 -10.28 3.36
C MET A 20 5.20 -8.83 2.89
N PHE A 21 4.08 -8.11 3.04
CA PHE A 21 4.00 -6.69 2.68
C PHE A 21 4.94 -5.83 3.53
N ILE A 22 5.00 -6.07 4.85
CA ILE A 22 5.94 -5.38 5.74
C ILE A 22 7.38 -5.67 5.35
N VAL A 23 7.73 -6.93 5.06
CA VAL A 23 9.08 -7.31 4.61
C VAL A 23 9.44 -6.59 3.30
N LEU A 24 8.50 -6.51 2.34
CA LEU A 24 8.70 -5.77 1.10
C LEU A 24 8.95 -4.28 1.34
N LEU A 25 8.17 -3.64 2.22
CA LEU A 25 8.37 -2.23 2.59
C LEU A 25 9.73 -1.99 3.24
N VAL A 26 10.12 -2.85 4.18
CA VAL A 26 11.45 -2.76 4.83
C VAL A 26 12.56 -2.95 3.79
N LEU A 27 12.42 -3.91 2.88
CA LEU A 27 13.40 -4.12 1.80
C LEU A 27 13.51 -2.90 0.89
N LEU A 28 12.38 -2.27 0.53
CA LEU A 28 12.34 -1.07 -0.30
C LEU A 28 13.06 0.10 0.38
N VAL A 29 12.83 0.29 1.69
CA VAL A 29 13.53 1.29 2.50
C VAL A 29 15.02 0.98 2.57
N LEU A 30 15.41 -0.29 2.76
CA LEU A 30 16.82 -0.67 2.80
C LEU A 30 17.52 -0.42 1.46
N ILE A 31 16.87 -0.70 0.32
CA ILE A 31 17.42 -0.41 -1.01
C ILE A 31 17.63 1.10 -1.20
N ASP A 32 16.67 1.91 -0.79
CA ASP A 32 16.74 3.39 -0.89
C ASP A 32 17.74 4.00 0.11
N ALA A 33 17.90 3.36 1.28
CA ALA A 33 18.79 3.82 2.35
C ALA A 33 20.24 3.37 2.18
N VAL A 34 20.54 2.40 1.30
CA VAL A 34 21.92 2.01 0.99
C VAL A 34 22.48 2.97 -0.06
N PRO A 35 23.33 3.94 0.32
CA PRO A 35 23.88 4.94 -0.60
C PRO A 35 24.83 4.34 -1.65
N PHE A 36 25.19 3.06 -1.51
CA PHE A 36 26.13 2.37 -2.39
C PHE A 36 25.50 1.91 -3.72
N LEU A 37 24.17 1.96 -3.88
CA LEU A 37 23.48 1.59 -5.12
C LEU A 37 23.15 2.80 -6.01
N ILE A 38 23.16 4.01 -5.46
CA ILE A 38 22.77 5.24 -6.15
C ILE A 38 23.84 6.29 -5.85
N ASP A 39 24.76 6.51 -6.80
CA ASP A 39 25.73 7.60 -6.73
C ASP A 39 25.01 8.94 -6.56
N LYS A 40 25.16 9.57 -5.38
CA LYS A 40 24.63 10.90 -5.07
C LYS A 40 25.66 12.01 -5.34
N GLU A 41 26.45 11.87 -6.39
CA GLU A 41 27.52 12.83 -6.75
C GLU A 41 27.02 14.21 -7.24
N LYS A 42 25.71 14.42 -7.46
CA LYS A 42 25.15 15.71 -7.90
C LYS A 42 23.95 16.21 -7.07
N ALA A 43 24.03 16.09 -5.75
CA ALA A 43 22.99 16.62 -4.86
C ALA A 43 22.97 18.17 -4.87
N HIS A 44 22.02 18.77 -5.61
CA HIS A 44 21.74 20.22 -5.57
C HIS A 44 20.46 20.58 -4.78
N THR A 45 19.78 19.59 -4.17
CA THR A 45 18.49 19.83 -3.49
C THR A 45 18.42 19.04 -2.19
N ALA A 46 18.25 19.74 -1.05
CA ALA A 46 18.28 19.18 0.31
C ALA A 46 17.24 18.05 0.58
N MET A 47 16.29 17.85 -0.33
CA MET A 47 15.26 16.81 -0.24
C MET A 47 15.76 15.41 -0.63
N GLU A 48 16.82 15.29 -1.44
CA GLU A 48 17.39 13.99 -1.84
C GLU A 48 18.31 13.37 -0.76
N SER A 49 18.55 14.10 0.34
CA SER A 49 19.35 13.66 1.48
C SER A 49 18.60 12.73 2.42
N ILE A 50 17.27 12.60 2.32
CA ILE A 50 16.47 11.80 3.25
C ILE A 50 16.31 10.38 2.69
N PRO A 51 17.07 9.39 3.21
CA PRO A 51 16.85 8.00 2.82
C PRO A 51 15.43 7.58 3.24
N GLY A 52 14.68 7.00 2.30
CA GLY A 52 13.33 6.48 2.52
C GLY A 52 12.19 7.44 2.16
N PHE A 53 12.46 8.63 1.61
CA PHE A 53 11.41 9.60 1.24
C PHE A 53 10.37 8.99 0.29
N TRP A 54 10.82 8.30 -0.75
CA TRP A 54 9.94 7.69 -1.75
C TRP A 54 9.07 6.56 -1.17
N SER A 55 9.64 5.75 -0.28
CA SER A 55 8.90 4.67 0.39
C SER A 55 7.82 5.23 1.31
N LEU A 56 8.13 6.28 2.08
CA LEU A 56 7.16 6.96 2.93
C LEU A 56 6.06 7.62 2.09
N PHE A 57 6.42 8.37 1.05
CA PHE A 57 5.46 9.02 0.17
C PHE A 57 4.51 8.01 -0.48
N GLY A 58 5.02 6.90 -1.01
CA GLY A 58 4.20 5.84 -1.60
C GLY A 58 3.26 5.19 -0.58
N PHE A 59 3.75 4.90 0.62
CA PHE A 59 2.93 4.34 1.70
C PHE A 59 1.80 5.29 2.11
N PHE A 60 2.11 6.56 2.36
CA PHE A 60 1.12 7.58 2.71
C PHE A 60 0.10 7.80 1.59
N SER A 61 0.54 7.84 0.34
CA SER A 61 -0.35 7.96 -0.82
C SER A 61 -1.34 6.79 -0.89
N CYS A 62 -0.87 5.56 -0.68
CA CYS A 62 -1.73 4.38 -0.67
C CYS A 62 -2.79 4.45 0.45
N VAL A 63 -2.38 4.80 1.67
CA VAL A 63 -3.30 4.97 2.82
C VAL A 63 -4.33 6.07 2.53
N LEU A 64 -3.86 7.20 1.99
CA LEU A 64 -4.71 8.34 1.66
C LEU A 64 -5.77 7.97 0.62
N ILE A 65 -5.38 7.29 -0.46
CA ILE A 65 -6.31 6.82 -1.49
C ILE A 65 -7.36 5.88 -0.89
N VAL A 66 -6.97 4.89 -0.08
CA VAL A 66 -7.93 3.97 0.58
C VAL A 66 -8.92 4.73 1.45
N TYR A 67 -8.45 5.74 2.19
CA TYR A 67 -9.32 6.54 3.07
C TYR A 67 -10.30 7.39 2.26
N ILE A 68 -9.81 8.06 1.20
CA ILE A 68 -10.64 8.85 0.30
C ILE A 68 -11.66 7.95 -0.41
N SER A 69 -11.27 6.79 -0.92
CA SER A 69 -12.19 5.83 -1.56
C SER A 69 -13.29 5.37 -0.61
N LYS A 70 -12.96 5.09 0.65
CA LYS A 70 -13.98 4.75 1.67
C LYS A 70 -14.91 5.92 1.97
N TYR A 71 -14.37 7.13 2.05
CA TYR A 71 -15.16 8.34 2.29
C TYR A 71 -16.13 8.62 1.15
N LEU A 72 -15.67 8.55 -0.09
CA LEU A 72 -16.50 8.66 -1.29
C LEU A 72 -17.61 7.60 -1.32
N GLY A 73 -17.30 6.37 -0.92
CA GLY A 73 -18.32 5.32 -0.76
C GLY A 73 -19.43 5.68 0.24
N LYS A 74 -19.09 6.30 1.37
CA LYS A 74 -20.06 6.76 2.39
C LYS A 74 -20.94 7.91 1.92
N ILE A 75 -20.46 8.74 0.99
CA ILE A 75 -21.22 9.87 0.43
C ILE A 75 -22.35 9.37 -0.49
N GLY A 76 -22.43 8.08 -0.78
CA GLY A 76 -23.53 7.48 -1.55
C GLY A 76 -23.15 7.08 -2.97
N LEU A 77 -21.85 6.98 -3.27
CA LEU A 77 -21.37 6.39 -4.53
C LEU A 77 -21.44 4.85 -4.53
N LEU A 78 -21.73 4.20 -3.40
CA LEU A 78 -22.05 2.78 -3.39
C LEU A 78 -23.49 2.57 -3.86
N GLN A 79 -23.63 1.70 -4.86
CA GLN A 79 -24.92 1.12 -5.26
C GLN A 79 -25.62 0.54 -4.03
N ARG A 80 -26.90 0.84 -3.86
CA ARG A 80 -27.71 0.23 -2.80
C ARG A 80 -27.86 -1.28 -3.10
N GLU A 81 -27.71 -2.11 -2.08
CA GLU A 81 -27.77 -3.58 -2.18
C GLU A 81 -29.22 -4.12 -2.08
N ASP A 82 -30.22 -3.23 -2.21
CA ASP A 82 -31.65 -3.54 -2.14
C ASP A 82 -32.17 -4.42 -3.30
N PHE A 83 -31.33 -4.72 -4.29
CA PHE A 83 -31.68 -5.52 -5.48
C PHE A 83 -31.74 -7.05 -5.27
N TYR A 84 -31.43 -7.56 -4.07
CA TYR A 84 -31.46 -9.00 -3.75
C TYR A 84 -32.63 -9.42 -2.85
N HIS A 85 -33.53 -8.50 -2.51
CA HIS A 85 -34.66 -8.73 -1.61
C HIS A 85 -36.03 -8.80 -2.32
N ASP A 86 -36.06 -9.03 -3.63
CA ASP A 86 -37.26 -9.41 -4.39
C ASP A 86 -37.00 -10.71 -5.19
#